data_AF-A0A497L2K3-F1
#
_entry.id   AF-A0A497L2K3-F1
#
_cell.length_a   1.000
_cell.length_b   1.000
_cell.length_c   1.000
_cell.angle_alpha   90.00
_cell.angle_beta   90.00
_cell.angle_gamma   90.00
#
_symmetry.space_group_name_H-M   'P 1'
#
loop_
_entity.id
_entity.type
_entity.pdbx_description
1 polymer ?
#
loop_
_entity_poly.entity_id
_entity_poly.type
_entity_poly.pdbx_seq_one_letter_code
_entity_poly.pdbx_strand_id
1 'polypeptide(L)' 'MALKREIIGRGTWVDKVAKEILDREAELGRELPVLRTEMGLGASGIPHLGSLSDAVRAHAVKLALEDLS' A
#
# COMPACT_ATOMS: atom_id res chain seq x y z
N MET A 1 -30.62 11.87 3.30
CA MET A 1 -30.05 11.12 2.15
C MET A 1 -28.70 10.61 2.61
N ALA A 2 -28.53 9.31 2.81
CA ALA A 2 -27.26 8.75 3.30
C ALA A 2 -26.23 8.80 2.16
N LEU A 3 -25.05 9.39 2.42
CA LEU A 3 -23.91 9.31 1.49
C LEU A 3 -23.54 7.83 1.31
N LYS A 4 -23.64 7.34 0.07
CA LYS A 4 -23.20 6.00 -0.29
C LYS A 4 -21.67 5.98 -0.16
N ARG A 5 -21.13 5.17 0.75
CA ARG A 5 -19.68 5.00 0.87
C ARG A 5 -19.15 4.37 -0.41
N GLU A 6 -18.18 5.03 -1.03
CA GLU A 6 -17.42 4.47 -2.13
C GLU A 6 -16.53 3.33 -1.61
N ILE A 7 -16.48 2.23 -2.35
CA ILE A 7 -15.58 1.11 -2.07
C ILE A 7 -14.49 1.14 -3.14
N ILE A 8 -13.25 1.31 -2.69
CA ILE A 8 -12.04 1.27 -3.52
C ILE A 8 -11.43 -0.13 -3.49
N GLY A 9 -11.11 -0.68 -4.66
CA GLY A 9 -10.55 -2.03 -4.79
C GLY A 9 -11.42 -3.08 -4.08
N ARG A 10 -10.83 -3.78 -3.10
CA ARG A 10 -11.52 -4.80 -2.28
C ARG A 10 -12.18 -4.24 -1.02
N GLY A 11 -12.12 -2.92 -0.80
CA GLY A 11 -12.65 -2.27 0.39
C GLY A 11 -11.79 -2.46 1.63
N THR A 12 -10.51 -2.78 1.46
CA THR A 12 -9.56 -2.94 2.57
C THR A 12 -8.84 -1.63 2.87
N TRP A 13 -8.19 -1.58 4.03
CA TRP A 13 -7.33 -0.45 4.39
C TRP A 13 -6.10 -0.34 3.48
N VAL A 14 -5.66 -1.45 2.86
CA VAL A 14 -4.52 -1.47 1.94
C VAL A 14 -4.87 -0.75 0.65
N ASP A 15 -6.09 -0.98 0.13
CA ASP A 15 -6.62 -0.26 -1.04
C ASP A 15 -6.64 1.26 -0.78
N LYS A 16 -7.01 1.66 0.45
CA LYS A 16 -7.01 3.07 0.86
C LYS A 16 -5.62 3.69 0.87
N VAL A 17 -4.63 2.99 1.44
CA VAL A 17 -3.24 3.45 1.45
C VAL A 17 -2.70 3.60 0.03
N ALA A 18 -2.94 2.62 -0.84
CA ALA A 18 -2.52 2.67 -2.24
C ALA A 18 -3.18 3.87 -2.98
N LYS A 19 -4.48 4.07 -2.79
CA LYS A 19 -5.22 5.21 -3.37
C LYS A 19 -4.67 6.56 -2.91
N GLU A 20 -4.38 6.72 -1.61
CA GLU A 20 -3.82 7.95 -1.07
C GLU A 20 -2.41 8.25 -1.62
N ILE A 21 -1.60 7.22 -1.86
CA ILE A 21 -0.28 7.38 -2.51
C ILE A 21 -0.46 7.90 -3.94
N LEU A 22 -1.33 7.28 -4.74
CA LEU A 22 -1.58 7.68 -6.13
C LEU A 22 -2.17 9.09 -6.22
N ASP A 23 -3.14 9.42 -5.37
CA ASP A 23 -3.77 10.74 -5.32
C ASP A 23 -2.75 11.83 -5.00
N ARG A 24 -1.90 11.60 -3.99
CA ARG A 24 -0.85 12.54 -3.61
C ARG A 24 0.14 12.79 -4.77
N GLU A 25 0.56 11.74 -5.46
CA GLU A 25 1.51 11.90 -6.56
C GLU A 25 0.87 12.58 -7.78
N ALA A 26 -0.42 12.33 -8.04
CA ALA A 26 -1.21 13.06 -9.04
C ALA A 26 -1.35 14.54 -8.68
N GLU A 27 -1.64 14.87 -7.41
CA GLU A 27 -1.69 16.25 -6.90
C GLU A 27 -0.34 16.98 -7.05
N LEU A 28 0.78 16.25 -6.92
CA LEU A 28 2.13 16.76 -7.11
C LEU A 28 2.54 16.85 -8.60
N GLY A 29 1.69 16.39 -9.53
CA GLY A 29 1.97 16.39 -10.97
C GLY A 29 3.13 15.48 -11.37
N ARG A 30 3.37 14.40 -10.63
CA ARG A 30 4.49 13.48 -10.88
C ARG A 30 4.03 12.28 -11.69
N GLU A 31 4.81 11.94 -12.70
CA GLU A 31 4.68 10.66 -13.37
C GLU A 31 5.28 9.56 -12.50
N LEU A 32 4.58 8.43 -12.39
CA LEU A 32 4.98 7.28 -11.58
C LEU A 32 5.33 6.10 -12.47
N PRO A 33 6.44 6.17 -13.24
CA PRO A 33 6.80 5.05 -14.12
C PRO A 33 7.14 3.78 -13.33
N VAL A 34 7.56 3.92 -12.06
CA VAL A 34 7.79 2.80 -11.14
C VAL A 34 7.51 3.21 -9.69
N LEU A 35 6.67 2.44 -9.00
CA LEU A 35 6.49 2.50 -7.54
C LEU A 35 7.16 1.29 -6.89
N ARG A 36 7.84 1.51 -5.75
CA ARG A 36 8.51 0.46 -4.98
C ARG A 36 8.08 0.52 -3.53
N THR A 37 7.66 -0.63 -3.00
CA THR A 37 7.47 -0.82 -1.57
C THR A 37 8.72 -1.43 -0.97
N GLU A 38 9.02 -1.09 0.27
CA GLU A 38 10.16 -1.60 1.01
C GLU A 38 9.71 -2.26 2.30
N MET A 39 10.53 -3.20 2.79
CA MET A 39 10.38 -3.81 4.12
C MET A 39 11.75 -3.96 4.75
N GLY A 40 11.80 -3.97 6.08
CA GLY A 40 13.03 -4.05 6.84
C GLY A 40 13.04 -5.19 7.86
N LEU A 41 14.19 -5.81 8.05
CA LEU A 41 14.43 -6.77 9.11
C LEU A 41 15.80 -6.52 9.75
N GLY A 42 15.83 -6.44 11.08
CA GLY A 42 17.08 -6.45 11.83
C GLY A 42 17.71 -7.84 11.84
N ALA A 43 18.97 -7.95 11.41
CA ALA A 43 19.70 -9.22 11.35
C ALA A 43 20.28 -9.68 12.71
N SER A 44 19.83 -9.09 13.82
CA SER A 44 20.33 -9.38 15.16
C SER A 44 19.70 -10.62 15.81
N GLY A 45 18.72 -11.26 15.16
CA GLY A 45 18.00 -12.42 15.69
C GLY A 45 17.24 -13.21 14.63
N ILE A 46 16.52 -14.24 15.08
CA ILE A 46 15.71 -15.10 14.22
C ILE A 46 14.41 -14.35 13.84
N PRO A 47 14.04 -14.30 12.53
CA PRO A 47 12.77 -13.71 12.11
C PRO A 47 11.58 -14.32 12.85
N HIS A 48 10.63 -13.47 13.24
CA HIS A 48 9.40 -13.89 13.93
C HIS A 48 8.15 -13.28 13.27
N LEU A 49 6.96 -13.63 13.77
CA LEU A 49 5.69 -13.20 13.16
C LEU A 49 5.59 -11.68 13.00
N GLY A 50 6.03 -10.94 14.02
CA GLY A 50 6.13 -9.47 13.95
C GLY A 50 6.98 -8.96 12.78
N SER A 51 8.17 -9.53 12.53
CA SER A 51 9.02 -9.09 11.42
C SER A 51 8.49 -9.53 10.06
N LEU A 52 7.84 -10.71 9.99
CA LEU A 52 7.11 -11.14 8.79
C LEU A 52 5.97 -10.16 8.44
N SER A 53 5.29 -9.61 9.46
CA SER A 53 4.16 -8.70 9.24
C SER A 53 4.53 -7.45 8.44
N ASP A 54 5.78 -6.99 8.55
CA ASP A 54 6.27 -5.84 7.77
C ASP A 54 6.37 -6.17 6.28
N ALA A 55 7.02 -7.29 5.95
CA ALA A 55 7.10 -7.79 4.58
C ALA A 55 5.71 -8.03 3.96
N VAL A 56 4.78 -8.61 4.74
CA VAL A 56 3.41 -8.86 4.27
C VAL A 56 2.66 -7.57 3.98
N ARG A 57 2.75 -6.54 4.85
CA ARG A 57 2.09 -5.25 4.61
C ARG A 57 2.68 -4.53 3.40
N ALA A 58 4.01 -4.49 3.28
CA ALA A 58 4.68 -3.88 2.13
C ALA A 58 4.25 -4.57 0.82
N HIS A 59 4.23 -5.90 0.80
CA HIS A 59 3.79 -6.66 -0.36
C HIS A 59 2.30 -6.44 -0.68
N ALA A 60 1.44 -6.38 0.33
CA ALA A 60 0.02 -6.10 0.14
C ALA A 60 -0.21 -4.72 -0.49
N VAL A 61 0.49 -3.68 -0.02
CA VAL A 61 0.41 -2.33 -0.61
C VAL A 61 0.90 -2.36 -2.07
N LYS A 62 1.96 -3.09 -2.37
CA LYS A 62 2.44 -3.27 -3.75
C LYS A 62 1.36 -3.85 -4.66
N LEU A 63 0.67 -4.90 -4.23
CA LEU A 63 -0.42 -5.51 -5.00
C LEU A 63 -1.59 -4.55 -5.18
N ALA A 64 -1.95 -3.79 -4.14
CA ALA A 64 -3.02 -2.79 -4.24
C ALA A 64 -2.64 -1.61 -5.16
N LEU A 65 -1.37 -1.21 -5.18
CA LEU A 65 -0.88 -0.20 -6.13
C LEU A 65 -0.99 -0.71 -7.57
N GLU A 66 -0.56 -1.95 -7.85
CA GLU A 66 -0.68 -2.57 -9.19
C GLU A 66 -2.14 -2.71 -9.65
N ASP A 67 -3.07 -2.97 -8.73
CA ASP A 67 -4.49 -3.07 -9.07
C ASP A 67 -5.14 -1.71 -9.37
N LEU A 68 -4.58 -0.60 -8.87
CA LEU A 68 -5.15 0.74 -8.98
C LEU A 68 -4.46 1.65 -10.00
N SER A 69 -3.22 1.34 -10.41
CA SER A 69 -2.39 2.14 -11.33
C SER A 69 -2.49 1.74 -12.79
#